data_AF-A0A938BHN9-F1
#
_entry.id   AF-A0A938BHN9-F1
#
_cell.length_a   1.000
_cell.length_b   1.000
_cell.length_c   1.000
_cell.angle_alpha   90.00
_cell.angle_beta   90.00
_cell.angle_gamma   90.00
#
_symmetry.space_group_name_H-M   'P 1'
#
loop_
_entity.id
_entity.type
_entity.pdbx_description
1 polymer ?
#
loop_
_entity_poly.entity_id
_entity_poly.type
_entity_poly.pdbx_seq_one_letter_code
_entity_poly.pdbx_strand_id
1 'polypeptide(L)'
;MARPSKLTPEVQEAIVGAIAGGATREGAAQAVGVSPAALYNWLKRGRDGVDSAYVEFLEAVTCAEGAFEVNLISKIKELGEKGAVGALQWLAERRIPERWGQRQQVLVLVRNEIEGFFGRLRQGLTEEEYSRVLEVAASAVELDDGEVLELPSAAAGEEEEARGRER
;
A
#
# COMPACT_ATOMS: atom_id res chain seq x y z
N MET A 1 -11.09 -38.52 -26.82
CA MET A 1 -10.02 -37.54 -27.10
C MET A 1 -10.25 -36.31 -26.25
N ALA A 2 -9.26 -35.90 -25.46
CA ALA A 2 -9.34 -34.66 -24.68
C ALA A 2 -9.35 -33.46 -25.64
N ARG A 3 -10.26 -32.51 -25.42
CA ARG A 3 -10.29 -31.26 -26.19
C ARG A 3 -8.97 -30.50 -25.92
N PRO A 4 -8.26 -30.00 -26.95
CA PRO A 4 -7.05 -29.23 -26.75
C PRO A 4 -7.31 -28.06 -25.80
N SER A 5 -6.46 -27.91 -24.79
CA SER A 5 -6.53 -26.76 -23.88
C SER A 5 -6.24 -25.48 -24.66
N LYS A 6 -6.91 -24.38 -24.29
CA LYS A 6 -6.54 -23.03 -24.75
C LYS A 6 -5.29 -22.47 -24.06
N LEU A 7 -4.74 -23.19 -23.07
CA LEU A 7 -3.52 -22.82 -22.37
C LEU A 7 -2.30 -23.15 -23.22
N THR A 8 -2.01 -22.31 -24.21
CA THR A 8 -0.76 -22.39 -24.99
C THR A 8 0.34 -21.58 -24.30
N PRO A 9 1.63 -21.84 -24.59
CA PRO A 9 2.73 -21.05 -24.02
C PRO A 9 2.57 -19.54 -24.25
N GLU A 10 2.07 -19.13 -25.43
CA GLU A 10 1.87 -17.72 -25.77
C GLU A 10 0.77 -17.08 -24.91
N VAL A 11 -0.31 -17.82 -24.64
CA VAL A 11 -1.39 -17.37 -23.74
C VAL A 11 -0.88 -17.27 -22.30
N GLN A 12 -0.05 -18.22 -21.87
CA GLN A 12 0.57 -18.18 -20.55
C GLN A 12 1.44 -16.94 -20.38
N GLU A 13 2.37 -16.72 -21.31
CA GLU A 13 3.29 -15.58 -21.28
C GLU A 13 2.54 -14.24 -21.29
N ALA A 14 1.52 -14.10 -22.14
CA ALA A 14 0.73 -12.89 -22.21
C ALA A 14 -0.05 -12.61 -20.89
N ILE A 15 -0.63 -13.64 -20.27
CA ILE A 15 -1.32 -13.49 -18.98
C ILE A 15 -0.32 -13.12 -17.87
N VAL A 16 0.80 -13.85 -17.78
CA VAL A 16 1.85 -13.62 -16.77
C VAL A 16 2.44 -12.22 -16.90
N GLY A 17 2.75 -11.78 -18.13
CA GLY A 17 3.26 -10.44 -18.40
C GLY A 17 2.26 -9.35 -18.02
N ALA A 18 0.97 -9.53 -18.34
CA ALA A 18 -0.07 -8.59 -17.95
C ALA A 18 -0.21 -8.49 -16.42
N ILE A 19 -0.16 -9.62 -15.70
CA ILE A 19 -0.21 -9.65 -14.23
C ILE A 19 1.01 -8.96 -13.62
N ALA A 20 2.22 -9.23 -14.13
CA ALA A 20 3.44 -8.56 -13.69
C ALA A 20 3.38 -7.04 -13.91
N GLY A 21 2.70 -6.59 -14.97
CA GLY A 21 2.40 -5.18 -15.24
C GLY A 21 1.27 -4.59 -14.39
N GLY A 22 0.64 -5.38 -13.50
CA GLY A 22 -0.39 -4.93 -12.58
C GLY A 22 -1.83 -5.16 -13.03
N ALA A 23 -2.09 -5.92 -14.10
CA ALA A 23 -3.45 -6.33 -14.44
C ALA A 23 -4.07 -7.24 -13.34
N THR A 24 -5.40 -7.31 -13.25
CA THR A 24 -6.04 -8.38 -12.44
C THR A 24 -5.92 -9.71 -13.18
N ARG A 25 -6.03 -10.83 -12.47
CA ARG A 25 -6.10 -12.16 -13.09
C ARG A 25 -7.19 -12.22 -14.16
N GLU A 26 -8.38 -11.71 -13.85
CA GLU A 26 -9.52 -11.67 -14.77
C GLU A 26 -9.26 -10.73 -15.95
N GLY A 27 -8.68 -9.56 -15.71
CA GLY A 27 -8.35 -8.60 -16.76
C GLY A 27 -7.29 -9.14 -17.72
N ALA A 28 -6.25 -9.79 -17.19
CA ALA A 28 -5.21 -10.44 -17.97
C ALA A 28 -5.78 -11.57 -18.84
N ALA A 29 -6.66 -12.42 -18.28
CA ALA A 29 -7.34 -13.47 -19.04
C ALA A 29 -8.25 -12.89 -20.13
N GLN A 30 -9.05 -11.87 -19.80
CA GLN A 30 -9.97 -11.24 -20.76
C GLN A 30 -9.21 -10.56 -21.91
N ALA A 31 -8.06 -9.93 -21.64
CA ALA A 31 -7.24 -9.27 -22.64
C ALA A 31 -6.75 -10.23 -23.75
N VAL A 32 -6.60 -11.52 -23.43
CA VAL A 32 -6.19 -12.57 -24.38
C VAL A 32 -7.36 -13.45 -24.84
N GLY A 33 -8.61 -13.06 -24.55
CA GLY A 33 -9.81 -13.81 -24.96
C GLY A 33 -10.08 -15.09 -24.17
N VAL A 34 -9.50 -15.22 -22.98
CA VAL A 34 -9.75 -16.31 -22.03
C VAL A 34 -10.82 -15.88 -21.02
N SER A 35 -11.79 -16.73 -20.75
CA SER A 35 -12.78 -16.43 -19.70
C SER A 35 -12.14 -16.53 -18.31
N PRO A 36 -12.53 -15.68 -17.35
CA PRO A 36 -12.02 -15.77 -15.97
C PRO A 36 -12.24 -17.17 -15.36
N ALA A 37 -13.38 -17.79 -15.62
CA ALA A 37 -13.68 -19.14 -15.17
C ALA A 37 -12.67 -20.18 -15.71
N ALA A 38 -12.23 -20.06 -16.96
CA ALA A 38 -11.22 -20.94 -17.52
C ALA A 38 -9.86 -20.75 -16.81
N LEU A 39 -9.44 -19.50 -16.58
CA LEU A 39 -8.23 -19.19 -15.83
C LEU A 39 -8.27 -19.81 -14.42
N TYR A 40 -9.34 -19.58 -13.66
CA TYR A 40 -9.44 -20.12 -12.31
C TYR A 40 -9.44 -21.65 -12.26
N ASN A 41 -10.04 -22.30 -13.25
CA ASN A 41 -9.96 -23.75 -13.39
C ASN A 41 -8.52 -24.23 -13.66
N TRP A 42 -7.75 -23.51 -14.48
CA TRP A 42 -6.34 -23.82 -14.70
C TRP A 42 -5.50 -23.67 -13.44
N LEU A 43 -5.66 -22.55 -12.72
CA LEU A 43 -4.97 -22.32 -11.45
C LEU A 43 -5.35 -23.35 -10.38
N LYS A 44 -6.63 -23.77 -10.35
CA LYS A 44 -7.09 -24.84 -9.47
C LYS A 44 -6.40 -26.17 -9.78
N ARG A 45 -6.32 -26.56 -11.06
CA ARG A 45 -5.62 -27.78 -11.48
C ARG A 45 -4.13 -27.77 -11.13
N GLY A 46 -3.50 -26.60 -11.20
CA GLY A 46 -2.12 -26.41 -10.72
C GLY A 46 -2.00 -26.66 -9.22
N ARG A 47 -2.91 -26.10 -8.40
CA ARG A 47 -2.92 -26.32 -6.93
C ARG A 47 -3.16 -27.79 -6.57
N ASP A 48 -4.04 -28.44 -7.32
CA ASP A 48 -4.39 -29.84 -7.11
C ASP A 48 -3.28 -30.80 -7.63
N GLY A 49 -2.20 -30.27 -8.24
CA GLY A 49 -1.06 -31.05 -8.72
C GLY A 49 -1.39 -32.00 -9.87
N VAL A 50 -2.44 -31.71 -10.64
CA VAL A 50 -3.01 -32.64 -11.62
C VAL A 50 -2.08 -32.88 -12.82
N ASP A 51 -1.36 -31.84 -13.26
CA ASP A 51 -0.52 -31.85 -14.46
C ASP A 51 0.54 -30.75 -14.34
N SER A 52 1.80 -31.07 -14.67
CA SER A 52 2.96 -30.20 -14.50
C SER A 52 2.81 -28.87 -15.23
N ALA A 53 2.17 -28.84 -16.40
CA ALA A 53 1.95 -27.59 -17.14
C ALA A 53 1.07 -26.58 -16.37
N TYR A 54 0.09 -27.06 -15.60
CA TYR A 54 -0.75 -26.18 -14.78
C TYR A 54 -0.07 -25.78 -13.47
N VAL A 55 0.80 -26.64 -12.95
CA VAL A 55 1.64 -26.33 -11.78
C VAL A 55 2.61 -25.22 -12.14
N GLU A 56 3.36 -25.38 -13.24
CA GLU A 56 4.30 -24.39 -13.76
C GLU A 56 3.59 -23.06 -14.06
N PHE A 57 2.40 -23.10 -14.67
CA PHE A 57 1.62 -21.90 -14.93
C PHE A 57 1.15 -21.21 -13.63
N LEU A 58 0.74 -21.97 -12.62
CA LEU A 58 0.38 -21.42 -11.30
C LEU A 58 1.59 -20.75 -10.63
N GLU A 59 2.75 -21.39 -10.69
CA GLU A 59 4.00 -20.85 -10.16
C GLU A 59 4.40 -19.55 -10.89
N ALA A 60 4.29 -19.54 -12.22
CA ALA A 60 4.57 -18.35 -13.03
C ALA A 60 3.63 -17.18 -12.69
N VAL A 61 2.33 -17.45 -12.52
CA VAL A 61 1.35 -16.43 -12.09
C VAL A 61 1.69 -15.91 -10.69
N THR A 62 2.04 -16.80 -9.76
CA THR A 62 2.41 -16.41 -8.39
C THR A 62 3.68 -15.56 -8.37
N CYS A 63 4.66 -15.92 -9.21
CA CYS A 63 5.89 -15.15 -9.37
C CYS A 63 5.63 -13.76 -9.97
N ALA A 64 4.75 -13.65 -10.97
CA ALA A 64 4.37 -12.37 -11.56
C ALA A 64 3.68 -11.43 -10.56
N GLU A 65 2.83 -11.97 -9.68
CA GLU A 65 2.19 -11.18 -8.61
C GLU A 65 3.22 -10.65 -7.61
N GLY A 66 4.20 -11.48 -7.23
CA GLY A 66 5.32 -11.04 -6.40
C GLY A 66 6.19 -9.99 -7.08
N ALA A 67 6.48 -10.15 -8.39
CA ALA A 67 7.24 -9.18 -9.16
C ALA A 67 6.54 -7.82 -9.26
N PHE A 68 5.21 -7.83 -9.49
CA PHE A 68 4.39 -6.62 -9.45
C PHE A 68 4.49 -5.91 -8.10
N GLU A 69 4.40 -6.65 -6.99
CA GLU A 69 4.47 -6.06 -5.66
C GLU A 69 5.85 -5.42 -5.37
N VAL A 70 6.94 -6.09 -5.74
CA VAL A 70 8.29 -5.52 -5.61
C VAL A 70 8.43 -4.25 -6.44
N ASN A 71 7.93 -4.25 -7.68
CA ASN A 71 7.94 -3.08 -8.54
C ASN A 71 7.13 -1.92 -7.94
N LEU A 72 5.93 -2.22 -7.44
CA LEU A 72 5.04 -1.25 -6.81
C LEU A 72 5.70 -0.58 -5.60
N ILE A 73 6.31 -1.35 -4.69
CA ILE A 73 7.05 -0.82 -3.54
C ILE A 73 8.20 0.07 -4.00
N SER A 74 8.94 -0.36 -5.02
CA SER A 74 10.07 0.40 -5.54
C SER A 74 9.61 1.75 -6.12
N LYS A 75 8.47 1.75 -6.83
CA LYS A 75 7.86 2.98 -7.36
C LYS A 75 7.29 3.88 -6.27
N ILE A 76 6.72 3.30 -5.20
CA ILE A 76 6.29 4.04 -4.01
C ILE A 76 7.48 4.76 -3.38
N LYS A 77 8.61 4.09 -3.19
CA LYS A 77 9.82 4.71 -2.62
C LYS A 77 10.32 5.88 -3.48
N GLU A 78 10.47 5.67 -4.78
CA GLU A 78 10.90 6.71 -5.73
C GLU A 78 9.97 7.94 -5.77
N LEU A 79 8.66 7.72 -5.66
CA LEU A 79 7.66 8.79 -5.69
C LEU A 79 7.35 9.37 -4.31
N GLY A 80 7.70 8.67 -3.23
CA GLY A 80 7.57 9.16 -1.86
C GLY A 80 8.52 10.29 -1.56
N GLU A 81 9.73 10.24 -2.12
CA GLU A 81 10.66 11.37 -2.15
C GLU A 81 10.09 12.61 -2.87
N LYS A 82 9.00 12.43 -3.65
CA LYS A 82 8.34 13.47 -4.45
C LYS A 82 6.89 13.77 -4.01
N GLY A 83 6.45 13.21 -2.88
CA GLY A 83 5.13 13.51 -2.29
C GLY A 83 3.91 12.84 -2.93
N ALA A 84 4.07 11.84 -3.81
CA ALA A 84 2.94 11.19 -4.54
C ALA A 84 2.54 9.80 -3.98
N VAL A 85 2.83 9.52 -2.71
CA VAL A 85 2.64 8.20 -2.05
C VAL A 85 1.19 7.71 -2.06
N GLY A 86 0.22 8.63 -1.91
CA GLY A 86 -1.18 8.28 -1.64
C GLY A 86 -1.85 7.44 -2.72
N ALA A 87 -1.59 7.72 -4.00
CA ALA A 87 -2.23 7.00 -5.11
C ALA A 87 -1.76 5.53 -5.22
N LEU A 88 -0.48 5.28 -4.95
CA LEU A 88 0.10 3.94 -5.02
C LEU A 88 -0.23 3.12 -3.78
N GLN A 89 -0.29 3.75 -2.61
CA GLN A 89 -0.73 3.11 -1.37
C GLN A 89 -2.21 2.68 -1.48
N TRP A 90 -3.08 3.53 -2.03
CA TRP A 90 -4.46 3.19 -2.34
C TRP A 90 -4.58 2.01 -3.32
N LEU A 91 -3.73 1.97 -4.35
CA LEU A 91 -3.71 0.86 -5.31
C LEU A 91 -3.26 -0.45 -4.65
N ALA A 92 -2.25 -0.40 -3.78
CA ALA A 92 -1.72 -1.55 -3.07
C ALA A 92 -2.77 -2.20 -2.14
N GLU A 93 -3.48 -1.39 -1.36
CA GLU A 93 -4.54 -1.84 -0.44
C GLU A 93 -5.67 -2.60 -1.14
N ARG A 94 -6.04 -2.17 -2.35
CA ARG A 94 -7.11 -2.80 -3.13
C ARG A 94 -6.66 -4.07 -3.84
N ARG A 95 -5.38 -4.18 -4.17
CA ARG A 95 -4.84 -5.30 -4.97
C ARG A 95 -4.27 -6.42 -4.13
N ILE A 96 -3.74 -6.11 -2.96
CA ILE A 96 -3.12 -7.09 -2.07
C ILE A 96 -3.71 -6.94 -0.66
N PRO A 97 -5.05 -7.03 -0.49
CA PRO A 97 -5.71 -6.70 0.77
C PRO A 97 -5.25 -7.58 1.93
N GLU A 98 -4.92 -8.85 1.70
CA GLU A 98 -4.41 -9.73 2.76
C GLU A 98 -3.03 -9.30 3.30
N ARG A 99 -2.14 -8.75 2.44
CA ARG A 99 -0.80 -8.33 2.87
C ARG A 99 -0.70 -6.84 3.21
N TRP A 100 -1.53 -5.99 2.60
CA TRP A 100 -1.50 -4.53 2.74
C TRP A 100 -2.68 -3.96 3.54
N GLY A 101 -3.79 -4.69 3.67
CA GLY A 101 -4.98 -4.24 4.41
C GLY A 101 -4.85 -4.27 5.93
N GLN A 102 -3.88 -5.00 6.50
CA GLN A 102 -3.77 -5.21 7.95
C GLN A 102 -2.93 -4.18 8.74
N ARG A 103 -2.30 -3.17 8.10
CA ARG A 103 -1.49 -2.17 8.83
C ARG A 103 -2.01 -0.73 8.84
N GLN A 104 -3.06 -0.43 8.06
CA GLN A 104 -3.65 0.90 7.98
C GLN A 104 -4.41 1.33 9.26
N GLN A 105 -4.98 0.39 10.02
CA GLN A 105 -5.67 0.76 11.26
C GLN A 105 -4.72 1.26 12.35
N VAL A 106 -3.45 0.86 12.36
CA VAL A 106 -2.54 1.29 13.43
C VAL A 106 -1.98 2.69 13.15
N LEU A 107 -1.59 3.01 11.92
CA LEU A 107 -0.96 4.31 11.61
C LEU A 107 -1.94 5.49 11.64
N VAL A 108 -3.18 5.30 11.19
CA VAL A 108 -4.19 6.37 11.18
C VAL A 108 -4.82 6.57 12.56
N LEU A 109 -5.05 5.50 13.33
CA LEU A 109 -5.52 5.62 14.72
C LEU A 109 -4.46 6.24 15.63
N VAL A 110 -3.20 5.84 15.50
CA VAL A 110 -2.12 6.42 16.32
C VAL A 110 -1.99 7.93 16.06
N ARG A 111 -2.10 8.39 14.81
CA ARG A 111 -2.03 9.83 14.51
C ARG A 111 -3.19 10.62 15.14
N ASN A 112 -4.42 10.17 14.96
CA ASN A 112 -5.61 10.87 15.48
C ASN A 112 -5.66 10.86 17.02
N GLU A 113 -5.24 9.77 17.65
CA GLU A 113 -5.18 9.67 19.11
C GLU A 113 -4.05 10.54 19.69
N ILE A 114 -2.92 10.67 19.00
CA ILE A 114 -1.82 11.56 19.40
C ILE A 114 -2.25 13.02 19.29
N GLU A 115 -2.88 13.43 18.20
CA GLU A 115 -3.42 14.79 18.04
C GLU A 115 -4.47 15.10 19.13
N GLY A 116 -5.38 14.17 19.38
CA GLY A 116 -6.36 14.29 20.45
C GLY A 116 -5.74 14.34 21.85
N PHE A 117 -4.67 13.59 22.08
CA PHE A 117 -3.91 13.60 23.33
C PHE A 117 -3.21 14.93 23.57
N PHE A 118 -2.50 15.48 22.57
CA PHE A 118 -1.88 16.80 22.67
C PHE A 118 -2.92 17.91 22.86
N GLY A 119 -4.07 17.81 22.19
CA GLY A 119 -5.20 18.72 22.41
C GLY A 119 -5.67 18.74 23.87
N ARG A 120 -5.78 17.58 24.53
CA ARG A 120 -6.14 17.50 25.95
C ARG A 120 -5.05 18.04 26.87
N LEU A 121 -3.77 17.76 26.58
CA LEU A 121 -2.65 18.29 27.35
C LEU A 121 -2.61 19.82 27.28
N ARG A 122 -2.81 20.39 26.09
CA ARG A 122 -2.80 21.85 25.88
C ARG A 122 -3.94 22.57 26.61
N GLN A 123 -5.10 21.92 26.75
CA GLN A 123 -6.25 22.49 27.48
C GLN A 123 -6.12 22.37 29.00
N GLY A 124 -5.39 21.35 29.49
CA GLY A 124 -5.32 21.02 30.91
C GLY A 124 -4.04 21.45 31.63
N LEU A 125 -3.01 21.85 30.89
CA LEU A 125 -1.71 22.25 31.44
C LEU A 125 -1.43 23.73 31.18
N THR A 126 -0.59 24.32 32.03
CA THR A 126 0.00 25.62 31.74
C THR A 126 1.02 25.52 30.61
N GLU A 127 1.32 26.64 29.95
CA GLU A 127 2.24 26.67 28.79
C GLU A 127 3.65 26.14 29.15
N GLU A 128 4.11 26.41 30.37
CA GLU A 128 5.40 25.93 30.88
C GLU A 128 5.40 24.42 31.10
N GLU A 129 4.31 23.86 31.65
CA GLU A 129 4.16 22.42 31.88
C GLU A 129 3.98 21.66 30.57
N TYR A 130 3.20 22.20 29.63
CA TYR A 130 3.03 21.64 28.30
C TYR A 130 4.35 21.58 27.53
N SER A 131 5.12 22.68 27.54
CA SER A 131 6.47 22.72 26.94
C SER A 131 7.40 21.68 27.56
N ARG A 132 7.35 21.50 28.87
CA ARG A 132 8.18 20.52 29.56
C ARG A 132 7.83 19.07 29.17
N VAL A 133 6.55 18.78 28.98
CA VAL A 133 6.08 17.47 28.49
C VAL A 133 6.55 17.21 27.06
N LEU A 134 6.52 18.24 26.18
CA LEU A 134 7.01 18.13 24.81
C LEU A 134 8.52 17.86 24.74
N GLU A 135 9.33 18.55 25.56
CA GLU A 135 10.77 18.31 25.63
C GLU A 135 11.10 16.86 26.00
N VAL A 136 10.42 16.32 27.01
CA VAL A 136 10.64 14.94 27.46
C VAL A 136 10.19 13.94 26.39
N ALA A 137 9.02 14.15 25.79
CA ALA A 137 8.50 13.31 24.72
C ALA A 137 9.40 13.31 23.48
N ALA A 138 9.94 14.46 23.08
CA ALA A 138 10.86 14.59 21.96
C ALA A 138 12.23 13.95 22.26
N SER A 139 12.73 14.06 23.50
CA SER A 139 14.00 13.43 23.92
C SER A 139 13.94 11.90 23.97
N ALA A 140 12.74 11.32 24.04
CA ALA A 140 12.53 9.88 24.08
C ALA A 140 12.48 9.22 22.69
N VAL A 141 12.52 10.02 21.61
CA VAL A 141 12.46 9.56 20.23
C VAL A 141 13.77 9.92 19.54
N GLU A 142 14.79 9.07 19.69
CA GLU A 142 15.89 9.05 18.72
C GLU A 142 15.34 8.42 17.43
N LEU A 143 15.04 9.26 16.43
CA LEU A 143 14.73 8.81 15.08
C LEU A 143 16.04 8.37 14.42
N ASP A 144 16.25 7.06 14.33
CA ASP A 144 17.17 6.49 13.34
C ASP A 144 16.58 6.84 11.97
N ASP A 145 17.23 7.77 11.24
CA ASP A 145 17.03 8.17 9.84
C ASP A 145 17.05 9.70 9.55
N GLY A 146 17.47 10.55 10.49
CA GLY A 146 17.88 11.93 10.16
C GLY A 146 16.79 12.87 9.60
N GLU A 147 15.52 12.47 9.63
CA GLU A 147 14.39 13.37 9.39
C GLU A 147 14.07 14.16 10.67
N VAL A 148 14.26 15.48 10.61
CA VAL A 148 13.83 16.40 11.65
C VAL A 148 12.33 16.55 11.55
N LEU A 149 11.60 15.98 12.51
CA LEU A 149 10.17 16.20 12.67
C LEU A 149 9.97 17.63 13.19
N GLU A 150 9.70 18.58 12.29
CA GLU A 150 9.39 19.96 12.70
C GLU A 150 8.13 19.93 13.58
N LEU A 151 8.32 20.15 14.88
CA LEU A 151 7.23 20.31 15.82
C LEU A 151 6.42 21.56 15.41
N PRO A 152 5.09 21.49 15.38
CA PRO A 152 4.27 22.67 15.10
C PRO A 152 4.59 23.73 16.16
N SER A 153 5.20 24.83 15.71
CA SER A 153 5.55 25.97 16.56
C SER A 153 4.29 26.50 17.25
N ALA A 154 4.40 26.75 18.55
CA ALA A 154 3.32 27.31 19.36
C ALA A 154 2.76 28.64 18.78
N ALA A 155 3.52 29.33 17.93
CA ALA A 155 3.15 30.60 17.32
C ALA A 155 2.26 30.49 16.05
N ALA A 156 2.09 29.31 15.45
CA ALA A 156 1.39 29.19 14.16
C ALA A 156 -0.14 29.34 14.24
N GLY A 157 -0.72 29.30 15.45
CA GLY A 157 -2.17 29.42 15.65
C GLY A 157 -2.70 30.85 15.59
N GLU A 158 -1.85 31.87 15.69
CA GLU A 158 -2.32 33.27 15.78
C GLU A 158 -2.32 34.03 14.44
N GLU A 159 -1.53 33.61 13.44
CA GLU A 159 -1.46 34.32 12.16
C GLU A 159 -2.57 33.94 11.16
N GLU A 160 -3.13 32.73 11.25
CA GLU A 160 -4.19 32.28 10.31
C GLU A 160 -5.58 32.85 10.68
N GLU A 161 -5.84 33.11 11.97
CA GLU A 161 -7.07 33.79 12.41
C GLU A 161 -7.09 35.30 12.08
N ALA A 162 -5.92 35.94 11.97
CA ALA A 162 -5.82 37.34 11.57
C ALA A 162 -6.09 37.56 10.07
N ARG A 163 -5.64 36.64 9.20
CA ARG A 163 -5.87 36.75 7.74
C ARG A 163 -7.29 36.41 7.30
N GLY A 164 -8.05 35.68 8.11
CA GLY A 164 -9.44 35.31 7.82
C GLY A 164 -10.49 36.39 8.16
N ARG A 165 -10.11 37.45 8.89
CA ARG A 165 -11.02 38.53 9.31
C ARG A 165 -10.98 39.81 8.46
N GLU A 166 -10.13 39.86 7.41
CA GLU A 166 -10.01 41.01 6.49
C GLU A 166 -10.49 40.72 5.04
N ARG A 167 -11.36 39.73 4.83
CA ARG A 167 -12.07 39.54 3.54
C ARG A 167 -13.58 39.49 3.71
#